data_AF-A0A2N5AG19-F1
#
_entry.id   AF-A0A2N5AG19-F1
#
_cell.length_a   1.000
_cell.length_b   1.000
_cell.length_c   1.000
_cell.angle_alpha   90.00
_cell.angle_beta   90.00
_cell.angle_gamma   90.00
#
_symmetry.space_group_name_H-M   'P 1'
#
loop_
_entity.id
_entity.type
_entity.pdbx_description
1 polymer ?
#
loop_
_entity_poly.entity_id
_entity_poly.type
_entity_poly.pdbx_seq_one_letter_code
_entity_poly.pdbx_strand_id
1 'polypeptide(L)'
;CKDYEENAMAAEKQWTGKRISITNATVLEVTKGRSASDMMTGMPKTAPNYYLLFKTADTSYCGGMVWLDYYSGIDDAVLTYKKGQKISVTGTVNNFEVRGFATVNNADMAVRLVVLRNGTINH
;
A
#
# COMPACT_ATOMS: atom_id res chain seq x y z
N CYS A 1 0.13 -10.91 5.68
CA CYS A 1 -1.28 -11.16 5.34
C CYS A 1 -1.83 -12.32 6.13
N LYS A 2 -1.29 -13.53 5.96
CA LYS A 2 -1.63 -14.72 6.76
C LYS A 2 -1.69 -14.45 8.27
N ASP A 3 -0.62 -13.91 8.87
CA ASP A 3 -0.59 -13.58 10.30
C ASP A 3 -1.73 -12.65 10.75
N TYR A 4 -2.11 -11.69 9.89
CA TYR A 4 -3.20 -10.75 10.18
C TYR A 4 -4.58 -11.40 10.05
N GLU A 5 -4.76 -12.31 9.11
CA GLU A 5 -5.98 -13.12 8.99
C GLU A 5 -6.16 -14.07 10.18
N GLU A 6 -5.06 -14.66 10.66
CA GLU A 6 -5.06 -15.54 11.82
C GLU A 6 -5.33 -14.76 13.12
N ASN A 7 -4.69 -13.59 13.31
CA ASN A 7 -4.93 -12.72 14.44
C ASN A 7 -4.49 -11.27 14.16
N ALA A 8 -5.45 -10.40 13.86
CA ALA A 8 -5.19 -9.00 13.52
C ALA A 8 -4.41 -8.24 14.61
N MET A 9 -4.81 -8.37 15.88
CA MET A 9 -4.13 -7.67 16.99
C MET A 9 -2.69 -8.16 17.19
N ALA A 10 -2.47 -9.48 17.08
CA ALA A 10 -1.13 -10.05 17.20
C ALA A 10 -0.24 -9.61 16.02
N ALA A 11 -0.79 -9.62 14.81
CA ALA A 11 -0.08 -9.17 13.62
C ALA A 11 0.26 -7.67 13.68
N GLU A 12 -0.68 -6.83 14.12
CA GLU A 12 -0.41 -5.40 14.33
C GLU A 12 0.75 -5.21 15.30
N LYS A 13 0.72 -5.87 16.45
CA LYS A 13 1.81 -5.80 17.43
C LYS A 13 3.13 -6.36 16.91
N GLN A 14 3.08 -7.42 16.10
CA GLN A 14 4.27 -8.10 15.58
C GLN A 14 4.94 -7.32 14.45
N TRP A 15 4.15 -6.72 13.56
CA TRP A 15 4.63 -6.19 12.29
C TRP A 15 4.77 -4.68 12.27
N THR A 16 3.99 -3.93 13.04
CA THR A 16 4.08 -2.47 13.08
C THR A 16 5.50 -2.02 13.41
N GLY A 17 6.03 -1.07 12.63
CA GLY A 17 7.40 -0.57 12.76
C GLY A 17 8.47 -1.45 12.09
N LYS A 18 8.14 -2.67 11.64
CA LYS A 18 9.11 -3.51 10.92
C LYS A 18 9.20 -3.12 9.46
N ARG A 19 10.43 -3.14 8.93
CA ARG A 19 10.69 -3.00 7.50
C ARG A 19 10.53 -4.36 6.83
N ILE A 20 9.67 -4.42 5.83
CA ILE A 20 9.38 -5.63 5.04
C ILE A 20 9.67 -5.39 3.57
N SER A 21 9.91 -6.49 2.84
CA SER A 21 9.99 -6.50 1.38
C SER A 21 9.01 -7.52 0.84
N ILE A 22 8.24 -7.11 -0.16
CA ILE A 22 7.21 -7.90 -0.84
C ILE A 22 7.61 -7.99 -2.30
N THR A 23 8.02 -9.17 -2.73
CA THR A 23 8.37 -9.47 -4.12
C THR A 23 7.15 -9.95 -4.90
N ASN A 24 7.15 -9.76 -6.22
CA ASN A 24 6.07 -10.22 -7.12
C ASN A 24 4.68 -9.65 -6.79
N ALA A 25 4.64 -8.46 -6.19
CA ALA A 25 3.41 -7.71 -5.96
C ALA A 25 2.84 -7.24 -7.30
N THR A 26 1.52 -7.32 -7.45
CA THR A 26 0.82 -6.92 -8.67
C THR A 26 0.23 -5.53 -8.48
N VAL A 27 0.62 -4.57 -9.31
CA VAL A 27 0.06 -3.21 -9.29
C VAL A 27 -1.44 -3.26 -9.59
N LEU A 28 -2.25 -2.66 -8.74
CA LEU A 28 -3.68 -2.51 -8.94
C LEU A 28 -4.02 -1.10 -9.42
N GLU A 29 -3.44 -0.09 -8.76
CA GLU A 29 -3.68 1.32 -9.02
C GLU A 29 -2.51 2.13 -8.47
N VAL A 30 -2.18 3.23 -9.15
CA VAL A 30 -1.29 4.27 -8.62
C VAL A 30 -2.07 5.56 -8.62
N THR A 31 -2.19 6.17 -7.45
CA THR A 31 -2.99 7.38 -7.29
C THR A 31 -2.15 8.42 -6.58
N LYS A 32 -2.31 9.67 -7.01
CA LYS A 32 -1.85 10.82 -6.24
C LYS A 32 -2.75 10.92 -5.00
N GLY A 33 -2.25 10.39 -3.89
CA GLY A 33 -3.01 10.27 -2.67
C GLY A 33 -2.96 11.51 -1.80
N ARG A 34 -4.07 11.77 -1.12
CA ARG A 34 -4.06 12.29 0.24
C ARG A 34 -4.58 11.13 1.10
N SER A 35 -3.87 10.71 2.15
CA SER A 35 -4.43 9.68 3.01
C SER A 35 -5.65 10.24 3.76
N ALA A 36 -6.68 9.43 4.00
CA ALA A 36 -7.78 9.83 4.88
C ALA A 36 -7.26 10.16 6.29
N SER A 37 -6.18 9.51 6.70
CA SER A 37 -5.43 9.77 7.93
C SER A 37 -4.69 11.13 7.88
N ASP A 38 -4.26 11.62 6.72
CA ASP A 38 -3.66 12.95 6.52
C ASP A 38 -4.74 14.03 6.64
N MET A 39 -5.98 13.71 6.25
CA MET A 39 -7.13 14.58 6.48
C MET A 39 -7.51 14.68 7.96
N MET A 40 -7.18 13.66 8.77
CA MET A 40 -7.54 13.60 10.20
C MET A 40 -6.41 13.99 11.16
N THR A 41 -5.14 13.79 10.81
CA THR A 41 -3.99 13.94 11.74
C THR A 41 -3.22 15.26 11.59
N GLY A 42 -3.60 16.13 10.65
CA GLY A 42 -2.96 17.45 10.50
C GLY A 42 -1.51 17.39 10.02
N MET A 43 -1.13 16.31 9.32
CA MET A 43 0.20 16.19 8.72
C MET A 43 0.48 17.35 7.73
N PRO A 44 1.71 17.90 7.69
CA PRO A 44 1.99 19.12 6.93
C PRO A 44 1.70 18.95 5.44
N LYS A 45 1.05 19.97 4.84
CA LYS A 45 0.63 20.09 3.42
C LYS A 45 1.75 20.00 2.36
N THR A 46 2.95 19.54 2.68
CA THR A 46 4.18 19.92 1.96
C THR A 46 4.66 18.99 0.85
N ALA A 47 4.03 17.83 0.61
CA ALA A 47 4.21 17.14 -0.66
C ALA A 47 3.05 16.18 -0.94
N PRO A 48 2.57 16.05 -2.19
CA PRO A 48 1.65 14.98 -2.53
C PRO A 48 2.36 13.63 -2.39
N ASN A 49 1.98 12.84 -1.38
CA ASN A 49 2.45 11.48 -1.25
C ASN A 49 1.72 10.60 -2.27
N TYR A 50 2.46 9.97 -3.17
CA TYR A 50 1.90 8.95 -4.04
C TYR A 50 1.66 7.69 -3.22
N TYR A 51 0.52 7.03 -3.45
CA TYR A 51 0.36 5.67 -2.99
C TYR A 51 0.23 4.72 -4.18
N LEU A 52 0.85 3.56 -4.05
CA LEU A 52 0.65 2.45 -4.96
C LEU A 52 -0.12 1.37 -4.22
N LEU A 53 -1.23 0.96 -4.82
CA LEU A 53 -2.00 -0.21 -4.40
C LEU A 53 -1.48 -1.42 -5.13
N PHE A 54 -1.18 -2.47 -4.37
CA PHE A 54 -0.74 -3.73 -4.93
C PHE A 54 -1.47 -4.91 -4.29
N LYS A 55 -1.52 -6.01 -5.03
CA LYS A 55 -1.98 -7.32 -4.56
C LYS A 55 -0.76 -8.23 -4.38
N THR A 56 -0.67 -8.92 -3.26
CA THR A 56 0.41 -9.89 -3.02
C THR A 56 0.17 -11.18 -3.81
N ALA A 57 1.22 -11.94 -4.09
CA ALA A 57 1.10 -13.19 -4.86
C ALA A 57 0.53 -14.35 -4.05
N ASP A 58 0.66 -14.29 -2.72
CA ASP A 58 0.29 -15.34 -1.77
C ASP A 58 -1.21 -15.38 -1.47
N THR A 59 -1.93 -14.25 -1.60
CA THR A 59 -3.37 -14.22 -1.31
C THR A 59 -4.16 -13.40 -2.31
N SER A 60 -5.33 -13.93 -2.67
CA SER A 60 -6.27 -13.24 -3.55
C SER A 60 -6.94 -12.03 -2.91
N TYR A 61 -6.87 -11.93 -1.59
CA TYR A 61 -7.71 -11.09 -0.73
C TYR A 61 -6.90 -10.03 0.04
N CYS A 62 -5.57 -10.14 0.05
CA CYS A 62 -4.68 -9.20 0.71
C CYS A 62 -3.97 -8.32 -0.31
N GLY A 63 -4.02 -7.02 -0.03
CA GLY A 63 -3.28 -6.02 -0.76
C GLY A 63 -2.40 -5.21 0.18
N GLY A 64 -1.67 -4.29 -0.40
CA GLY A 64 -0.97 -3.28 0.37
C GLY A 64 -1.05 -1.94 -0.31
N MET A 65 -0.92 -0.92 0.51
CA MET A 65 -0.75 0.46 0.09
C MET A 65 0.65 0.87 0.54
N VAL A 66 1.48 1.30 -0.40
CA VAL A 66 2.79 1.86 -0.07
C VAL A 66 2.79 3.36 -0.29
N TRP A 67 3.09 4.10 0.77
CA TRP A 67 3.39 5.52 0.71
C TRP A 67 4.81 5.71 0.24
N LEU A 68 4.93 6.48 -0.84
CA LEU A 68 6.20 6.91 -1.38
C LEU A 68 6.48 8.31 -0.87
N ASP A 69 7.61 8.46 -0.18
CA ASP A 69 8.11 9.78 0.19
C ASP A 69 8.39 10.57 -1.10
N TYR A 70 8.09 11.87 -1.08
CA TYR A 70 8.31 12.70 -2.26
C TYR A 70 9.81 12.79 -2.59
N TYR A 71 10.14 12.49 -3.84
CA TYR A 71 11.47 12.71 -4.41
C TYR A 71 11.34 13.33 -5.81
N SER A 72 12.36 14.08 -6.23
CA SER A 72 12.38 14.68 -7.57
C SER A 72 12.31 13.59 -8.65
N GLY A 73 11.32 13.69 -9.56
CA GLY A 73 11.06 12.69 -10.60
C GLY A 73 10.01 11.64 -10.23
N ILE A 74 9.43 11.67 -9.02
CA ILE A 74 8.36 10.74 -8.64
C ILE A 74 7.13 10.89 -9.54
N ASP A 75 6.80 12.11 -9.99
CA ASP A 75 5.67 12.38 -10.89
C ASP A 75 5.80 11.61 -12.21
N ASP A 76 7.02 11.48 -12.75
CA ASP A 76 7.28 10.70 -13.96
C ASP A 76 7.36 9.21 -13.65
N ALA A 77 8.01 8.84 -12.53
CA ALA A 77 8.15 7.45 -12.11
C ALA A 77 6.80 6.77 -11.90
N VAL A 78 5.82 7.47 -11.30
CA VAL A 78 4.49 6.89 -11.07
C VAL A 78 3.71 6.63 -12.35
N LEU A 79 3.96 7.40 -13.42
CA LEU A 79 3.37 7.19 -14.75
C LEU A 79 3.92 5.92 -15.42
N THR A 80 5.07 5.41 -14.97
CA THR A 80 5.64 4.16 -15.50
C THR A 80 4.93 2.91 -14.96
N TYR A 81 4.28 3.00 -13.80
CA TYR A 81 3.61 1.85 -13.19
C TYR A 81 2.26 1.59 -13.85
N LYS A 82 2.10 0.38 -14.38
CA LYS A 82 0.86 -0.05 -15.05
C LYS A 82 0.11 -1.07 -14.21
N LYS A 83 -1.22 -1.00 -14.23
CA LYS A 83 -2.07 -2.04 -13.66
C LYS A 83 -1.70 -3.41 -14.22
N GLY A 84 -1.58 -4.41 -13.35
CA GLY A 84 -1.16 -5.77 -13.71
C GLY A 84 0.36 -5.99 -13.73
N GLN A 85 1.16 -4.93 -13.63
CA GLN A 85 2.62 -5.05 -13.57
C GLN A 85 3.07 -5.73 -12.29
N LYS A 86 4.13 -6.55 -12.39
CA LYS A 86 4.82 -7.12 -11.24
C LYS A 86 5.91 -6.16 -10.76
N ILE A 87 5.94 -5.92 -9.46
CA ILE A 87 6.90 -5.05 -8.79
C ILE A 87 7.37 -5.68 -7.48
N SER A 88 8.47 -5.16 -6.96
CA SER A 88 8.91 -5.41 -5.59
C SER A 88 8.73 -4.15 -4.76
N VAL A 89 8.03 -4.28 -3.63
CA VAL A 89 7.74 -3.17 -2.71
C VAL A 89 8.50 -3.40 -1.42
N THR A 90 9.29 -2.42 -1.00
CA THR A 90 9.91 -2.42 0.34
C THR A 90 9.39 -1.24 1.13
N GLY A 91 9.09 -1.41 2.41
CA GLY A 91 8.63 -0.31 3.25
C GLY A 91 8.48 -0.73 4.70
N THR A 92 8.23 0.24 5.57
CA THR A 92 7.99 0.00 6.99
C THR A 92 6.49 -0.09 7.25
N VAL A 93 6.04 -1.16 7.90
CA VAL A 93 4.63 -1.33 8.25
C VAL A 93 4.22 -0.22 9.21
N ASN A 94 3.26 0.60 8.80
CA ASN A 94 2.71 1.70 9.58
C ASN A 94 1.48 1.23 10.36
N ASN A 95 0.51 0.65 9.64
CA ASN A 95 -0.74 0.14 10.17
C ASN A 95 -1.38 -0.83 9.17
N PHE A 96 -2.47 -1.46 9.59
CA PHE A 96 -3.33 -2.26 8.73
C PHE A 96 -4.67 -1.55 8.56
N GLU A 97 -5.21 -1.54 7.36
CA GLU A 97 -6.49 -0.90 7.05
C GLU A 97 -7.44 -1.88 6.38
N VAL A 98 -8.73 -1.68 6.63
CA VAL A 98 -9.79 -2.36 5.89
C VAL A 98 -10.37 -1.36 4.92
N ARG A 99 -10.09 -1.53 3.63
CA ARG A 99 -10.68 -0.69 2.58
C ARG A 99 -11.53 -1.56 1.66
N GLY A 100 -12.81 -1.25 1.58
CA GLY A 100 -13.66 -1.75 0.50
C GLY A 100 -13.20 -1.09 -0.79
N PHE A 101 -12.73 -1.87 -1.76
CA PHE A 101 -12.49 -1.35 -3.09
C PHE A 101 -13.77 -1.50 -3.91
N ALA A 102 -14.36 -0.38 -4.28
CA ALA A 102 -15.26 -0.31 -5.42
C ALA A 102 -14.42 -0.54 -6.68
N THR A 103 -14.05 -1.80 -6.95
CA THR A 103 -13.60 -2.18 -8.28
C THR A 103 -14.78 -2.04 -9.21
N VAL A 104 -14.55 -1.56 -10.43
CA VAL A 104 -15.57 -1.33 -11.49
C VAL A 104 -16.45 -2.56 -11.82
N ASN A 105 -16.22 -3.71 -11.18
CA ASN A 105 -16.92 -4.98 -11.35
C ASN A 105 -17.62 -5.51 -10.09
N ASN A 106 -18.18 -4.63 -9.24
CA ASN A 106 -19.27 -4.99 -8.31
C ASN A 106 -19.01 -6.22 -7.40
N ALA A 107 -17.76 -6.42 -6.99
CA ALA A 107 -17.42 -7.32 -5.90
C ALA A 107 -16.81 -6.47 -4.79
N ASP A 108 -17.60 -6.18 -3.76
CA ASP A 108 -17.14 -5.63 -2.48
C ASP A 108 -16.19 -6.64 -1.81
N MET A 109 -14.98 -6.76 -2.33
CA MET A 109 -13.90 -7.45 -1.63
C MET A 109 -13.32 -6.45 -0.65
N ALA A 110 -13.52 -6.70 0.64
CA ALA A 110 -12.91 -5.95 1.72
C ALA A 110 -11.41 -6.28 1.77
N VAL A 111 -10.64 -5.74 0.81
CA VAL A 111 -9.21 -5.98 0.72
C VAL A 111 -8.57 -5.43 1.99
N ARG A 112 -7.90 -6.33 2.71
CA ARG A 112 -7.07 -5.97 3.84
C ARG A 112 -5.80 -5.35 3.28
N LEU A 113 -5.50 -4.12 3.69
CA LEU A 113 -4.34 -3.36 3.23
C LEU A 113 -3.29 -3.31 4.33
N VAL A 114 -2.09 -3.80 4.03
CA VAL A 114 -0.90 -3.39 4.80
C VAL A 114 -0.47 -2.00 4.31
N VAL A 115 -0.43 -1.03 5.22
CA VAL A 115 0.02 0.32 4.90
C VAL A 115 1.51 0.41 5.20
N LEU A 116 2.30 0.69 4.17
CA LEU A 116 3.75 0.86 4.27
C LEU A 116 4.10 2.33 4.17
N ARG A 117 4.97 2.82 5.05
CA ARG A 117 5.61 4.14 4.97
C ARG A 117 7.08 4.02 4.59
N ASN A 118 7.67 5.13 4.14
CA ASN A 118 9.05 5.21 3.70
C ASN A 118 9.37 4.11 2.67
N GLY A 119 8.44 3.98 1.72
CA GLY A 119 8.38 2.91 0.76
C GLY A 119 9.25 3.17 -0.46
N THR A 120 9.79 2.10 -1.03
CA THR A 120 10.53 2.09 -2.29
C THR A 120 9.97 1.00 -3.19
N ILE A 121 9.88 1.26 -4.49
CA ILE A 121 9.35 0.31 -5.48
C ILE A 121 10.43 0.05 -6.52
N ASN A 122 10.72 -1.24 -6.73
CA ASN A 122 11.68 -1.71 -7.72
C ASN A 122 10.97 -2.61 -8.75
N HIS A 123 11.55 -2.70 -9.95
CA HIS A 123 11.09 -3.57 -11.04
C HIS A 123 11.76 -4.95 -10.97
#